data_AF-A0A7X7R1T9-F1
#
_entry.id   AF-A0A7X7R1T9-F1
#
_cell.length_a   1.000
_cell.length_b   1.000
_cell.length_c   1.000
_cell.angle_alpha   90.00
_cell.angle_beta   90.00
_cell.angle_gamma   90.00
#
_symmetry.space_group_name_H-M   'P 1'
#
loop_
_entity.id
_entity.type
_entity.pdbx_description
1 polymer ?
#
loop_
_entity_poly.entity_id
_entity_poly.type
_entity_poly.pdbx_seq_one_letter_code
_entity_poly.pdbx_strand_id
1 'polypeptide(L)'
;MGLGLIFGSLLLLAGVGIIVKVVFNLDIPVFKIFFALLLVAVGIQMLVGFKWHKTFACSNPREVIFSEATFDASHGVNEANVVFSSAVYDFSMLTPENLPRRLELNTVFGSSLIKINKNTPVQIKADGAFAGIILPNGNTSSFGNALYQSPDYSPETGLTIKLSTVFAETRVVFVE
;
A
#
# COMPACT_ATOMS: atom_id res chain seq x y z
N MET A 1 4.39 13.64 28.06
CA MET A 1 3.16 14.47 28.03
C MET A 1 2.11 13.87 27.08
N GLY A 2 1.74 12.58 27.24
CA GLY A 2 1.09 11.82 26.15
C GLY A 2 -0.41 11.56 26.32
N LEU A 3 -0.82 10.98 27.45
CA LEU A 3 -2.18 10.42 27.57
C LEU A 3 -3.17 11.36 28.27
N GLY A 4 -2.76 12.05 29.34
CA GLY A 4 -3.65 12.96 30.09
C GLY A 4 -4.14 14.15 29.26
N LEU A 5 -3.33 14.64 28.32
CA LEU A 5 -3.74 15.72 27.41
C LEU A 5 -4.77 15.25 26.38
N ILE A 6 -4.63 14.02 25.88
CA ILE A 6 -5.57 13.44 24.91
C ILE A 6 -6.91 13.16 25.61
N PHE A 7 -6.90 12.48 26.76
CA PHE A 7 -8.14 12.19 27.49
C PHE A 7 -8.77 13.44 28.11
N GLY A 8 -7.95 14.39 28.58
CA GLY A 8 -8.44 15.67 29.10
C GLY A 8 -9.09 16.54 28.02
N SER A 9 -8.49 16.63 26.83
CA SER A 9 -9.09 17.36 25.71
C SER A 9 -10.36 16.69 25.20
N LEU A 10 -10.41 15.35 25.16
CA LEU A 10 -11.60 14.58 24.81
C LEU A 10 -12.75 14.83 25.81
N LEU A 11 -12.46 14.76 27.12
CA LEU A 11 -13.45 15.01 28.18
C LEU A 11 -13.97 16.45 28.12
N LEU A 12 -13.07 17.42 27.88
CA LEU A 12 -13.43 18.83 27.75
C LEU A 12 -14.34 19.08 26.54
N LEU A 13 -14.01 18.51 25.38
CA LEU A 13 -14.85 18.61 24.17
C LEU A 13 -16.21 17.94 24.36
N ALA A 14 -16.27 16.79 25.03
CA ALA A 14 -17.53 16.12 25.35
C ALA A 14 -18.40 16.95 26.30
N GLY A 15 -17.79 17.52 27.36
CA GLY A 15 -18.48 18.38 28.31
C GLY A 15 -19.08 19.64 27.66
N VAL A 16 -18.29 20.33 26.83
CA VAL A 16 -18.77 21.49 26.06
C VAL A 16 -19.92 21.09 25.13
N GLY A 17 -19.84 19.93 24.48
CA GLY A 17 -20.91 19.41 23.62
C GLY A 17 -22.24 19.20 24.36
N ILE A 18 -22.20 18.69 25.60
CA ILE A 18 -23.40 18.49 26.43
C ILE A 18 -24.02 19.84 26.82
N ILE A 19 -23.21 20.81 27.24
CA ILE A 19 -23.70 22.14 27.64
C ILE A 19 -24.38 22.83 26.46
N VAL A 20 -23.79 22.77 25.27
CA VAL A 20 -24.38 23.37 24.05
C VAL A 20 -25.73 22.74 23.73
N LYS A 21 -25.83 21.41 23.85
CA LYS A 21 -27.09 20.69 23.62
C LYS A 21 -28.18 21.07 24.63
N VAL A 22 -27.86 21.17 25.92
CA VAL A 22 -28.84 21.44 26.98
C VAL A 22 -29.28 22.91 27.00
N VAL A 23 -28.35 23.86 26.83
CA VAL A 23 -28.64 25.30 26.96
C VAL A 23 -29.23 25.89 25.69
N PHE A 24 -28.73 25.49 24.52
CA PHE A 24 -29.16 26.07 23.24
C PHE A 24 -30.14 25.17 22.48
N ASN A 25 -30.51 24.02 23.05
CA ASN A 25 -31.33 22.98 22.41
C ASN A 25 -30.83 22.59 21.00
N LEU A 26 -29.51 22.72 20.81
CA LEU A 26 -28.85 22.58 19.52
C LEU A 26 -28.13 21.23 19.49
N ASP A 27 -28.70 20.27 18.77
CA ASP A 27 -28.12 18.95 18.58
C ASP A 27 -26.96 19.00 17.57
N ILE A 28 -25.83 19.60 17.99
CA ILE A 28 -24.60 19.57 17.19
C ILE A 28 -23.91 18.22 17.41
N PRO A 29 -23.70 17.40 16.37
CA PRO A 29 -22.96 16.15 16.50
C PRO A 29 -21.45 16.43 16.53
N VAL A 30 -20.94 16.96 17.65
CA VAL A 30 -19.56 17.44 17.81
C VAL A 30 -18.53 16.40 17.37
N PHE A 31 -18.71 15.12 17.72
CA PHE A 31 -17.81 14.05 17.29
C PHE A 31 -17.79 13.86 15.76
N LYS A 32 -18.95 13.96 15.10
CA LYS A 32 -19.04 13.86 13.63
C LYS A 32 -18.36 15.06 12.97
N ILE A 33 -18.55 16.26 13.51
CA ILE A 33 -17.89 17.48 13.00
C ILE A 33 -16.38 17.40 13.19
N PHE A 34 -15.91 16.97 14.36
CA PHE A 34 -14.50 16.75 14.61
C PHE A 34 -13.90 15.75 13.62
N PHE A 35 -14.55 14.60 13.43
CA PHE A 35 -14.07 13.57 12.48
C PHE A 35 -14.10 14.06 11.03
N ALA A 36 -15.13 14.82 10.64
CA ALA A 36 -15.21 15.44 9.32
C ALA A 36 -14.08 16.46 9.10
N LEU A 37 -13.82 17.34 10.08
CA LEU A 37 -12.72 18.30 10.02
C LEU A 37 -11.36 17.60 9.98
N LEU A 38 -11.18 16.51 10.72
CA LEU A 38 -9.96 15.71 10.69
C LEU A 38 -9.72 15.11 9.29
N LEU A 39 -10.74 14.48 8.69
CA LEU A 39 -10.64 13.93 7.33
C LEU A 39 -10.35 15.02 6.29
N VAL A 40 -11.03 16.17 6.38
CA VAL A 40 -10.80 17.32 5.50
C VAL A 40 -9.37 17.84 5.66
N ALA A 41 -8.88 17.97 6.91
CA ALA A 41 -7.52 18.42 7.17
C ALA A 41 -6.49 17.46 6.58
N VAL A 42 -6.66 16.14 6.76
CA VAL A 42 -5.80 15.11 6.15
C VAL A 42 -5.83 15.21 4.62
N GLY A 43 -7.01 15.37 4.02
CA GLY A 43 -7.17 15.54 2.57
C GLY A 43 -6.46 16.79 2.03
N ILE A 44 -6.62 17.93 2.72
CA ILE A 44 -5.88 19.17 2.38
C ILE A 44 -4.37 18.95 2.51
N GLN A 45 -3.94 18.23 3.55
CA GLN A 45 -2.52 17.92 3.76
C GLN A 45 -1.94 17.06 2.64
N MET A 46 -2.72 16.12 2.09
CA MET A 46 -2.35 15.35 0.91
C MET A 46 -2.21 16.25 -0.33
N LEU A 47 -3.12 17.20 -0.55
CA LEU A 47 -3.10 18.11 -1.71
C LEU A 47 -1.94 19.12 -1.66
N VAL A 48 -1.64 19.66 -0.48
CA VAL A 48 -0.59 20.68 -0.29
C VAL A 48 0.80 20.04 -0.14
N GLY A 49 0.85 18.72 0.08
CA GLY A 49 2.05 17.96 0.36
C GLY A 49 2.46 18.03 1.83
N PHE A 50 2.84 16.89 2.40
CA PHE A 50 3.31 16.81 3.78
C PHE A 50 4.67 17.52 3.92
N LYS A 51 4.67 18.74 4.50
CA LYS A 51 5.88 19.48 4.89
C LYS A 51 6.65 18.86 6.08
N TRP A 52 6.34 17.61 6.46
CA TRP A 52 7.06 16.83 7.48
C TRP A 52 8.23 16.03 6.90
N HIS A 53 8.89 16.57 5.87
CA HIS A 53 10.13 16.05 5.31
C HIS A 53 11.27 16.24 6.32
N LYS A 54 11.38 15.37 7.34
CA LYS A 54 12.64 14.88 7.98
C LYS A 54 12.40 13.78 9.02
N THR A 55 11.20 13.67 9.63
CA THR A 55 10.98 12.72 10.75
C THR A 55 10.27 11.42 10.32
N PHE A 56 9.56 11.43 9.19
CA PHE A 56 9.03 10.23 8.52
C PHE A 56 9.77 9.94 7.21
N ALA A 57 11.04 10.33 7.12
CA ALA A 57 11.92 9.67 6.16
C ALA A 57 12.02 8.22 6.62
N CYS A 58 11.11 7.38 6.13
CA CYS A 58 11.13 5.96 6.37
C CYS A 58 12.54 5.49 6.05
N SER A 59 13.26 5.09 7.10
CA SER A 59 14.60 4.52 7.02
C SER A 59 14.61 3.17 6.27
N ASN A 60 13.47 2.77 5.69
CA ASN A 60 13.32 1.54 4.96
C ASN A 60 13.17 1.89 3.47
N PRO A 61 14.17 1.59 2.62
CA PRO A 61 14.14 1.87 1.18
C PRO A 61 13.13 1.01 0.40
N ARG A 62 12.12 0.45 1.09
CA ARG A 62 11.21 -0.59 0.61
C ARG A 62 9.74 -0.24 0.85
N GLU A 63 9.47 0.98 1.35
CA GLU A 63 8.14 1.48 1.61
C GLU A 63 7.91 2.76 0.81
N VAL A 64 6.86 2.77 -0.02
CA VAL A 64 6.45 3.91 -0.84
C VAL A 64 5.15 4.44 -0.28
N ILE A 65 5.20 5.60 0.35
CA ILE A 65 4.02 6.23 0.97
C ILE A 65 3.81 7.62 0.38
N PHE A 66 2.62 7.87 -0.18
CA PHE A 66 2.22 9.14 -0.81
C PHE A 66 3.20 9.63 -1.88
N SER A 67 3.81 8.71 -2.64
CA SER A 67 4.79 9.04 -3.67
C SER A 67 4.79 8.04 -4.82
N GLU A 68 5.59 8.35 -5.83
CA GLU A 68 5.90 7.42 -6.92
C GLU A 68 7.34 6.93 -6.77
N ALA A 69 7.55 5.62 -6.95
CA ALA A 69 8.89 5.04 -6.91
C ALA A 69 9.10 4.02 -8.04
N THR A 70 10.33 3.94 -8.53
CA THR A 70 10.78 2.86 -9.40
C THR A 70 11.87 2.10 -8.66
N PHE A 71 11.68 0.79 -8.52
CA PHE A 71 12.63 -0.11 -7.89
C PHE A 71 13.30 -0.95 -8.97
N ASP A 72 14.62 -0.78 -9.07
CA ASP A 72 15.46 -1.66 -9.86
C ASP A 72 15.92 -2.84 -8.99
N ALA A 73 16.10 -3.96 -9.66
CA ALA A 73 16.46 -5.23 -9.06
C ALA A 73 17.80 -5.26 -8.29
N SER A 74 18.63 -4.23 -8.45
CA SER A 74 19.92 -4.08 -7.76
C SER A 74 19.80 -3.92 -6.24
N HIS A 75 18.63 -3.61 -5.70
CA HIS A 75 18.45 -3.26 -4.28
C HIS A 75 18.07 -4.43 -3.36
N GLY A 76 18.07 -5.68 -3.85
CA GLY A 76 17.81 -6.86 -3.01
C GLY A 76 16.46 -6.77 -2.29
N VAL A 77 15.42 -6.38 -3.03
CA VAL A 77 14.07 -6.21 -2.49
C VAL A 77 13.44 -7.60 -2.37
N ASN A 78 13.26 -8.08 -1.14
CA ASN A 78 12.50 -9.30 -0.86
C ASN A 78 11.07 -8.98 -0.41
N GLU A 79 10.84 -7.79 0.13
CA GLU A 79 9.56 -7.33 0.62
C GLU A 79 9.42 -5.84 0.33
N ALA A 80 8.27 -5.41 -0.19
CA ALA A 80 7.98 -4.00 -0.40
C ALA A 80 6.49 -3.67 -0.22
N ASN A 81 6.24 -2.49 0.32
CA ASN A 81 4.90 -2.00 0.63
C ASN A 81 4.64 -0.68 -0.09
N VAL A 82 3.53 -0.63 -0.82
CA VAL A 82 3.07 0.53 -1.59
C VAL A 82 1.74 0.97 -1.00
N VAL A 83 1.72 2.12 -0.34
CA VAL A 83 0.55 2.60 0.40
C VAL A 83 0.20 4.01 -0.09
N PHE A 84 -1.00 4.21 -0.65
CA PHE A 84 -1.39 5.50 -1.24
C PHE A 84 -0.41 6.01 -2.29
N SER A 85 0.14 5.09 -3.08
CA SER A 85 1.33 5.32 -3.93
C SER A 85 1.28 4.51 -5.22
N SER A 86 2.18 4.84 -6.14
CA SER A 86 2.42 4.05 -7.35
C SER A 86 3.87 3.56 -7.40
N ALA A 87 4.08 2.28 -7.66
CA ALA A 87 5.41 1.70 -7.76
C ALA A 87 5.60 0.88 -9.04
N VAL A 88 6.78 1.02 -9.66
CA VAL A 88 7.22 0.16 -10.75
C VAL A 88 8.38 -0.70 -10.25
N TYR A 89 8.21 -2.01 -10.26
CA TYR A 89 9.25 -2.97 -9.96
C TYR A 89 9.79 -3.55 -11.27
N ASP A 90 11.02 -3.19 -11.62
CA ASP A 90 11.66 -3.66 -12.85
C ASP A 90 12.67 -4.78 -12.54
N PHE A 91 12.22 -6.03 -12.74
CA PHE A 91 13.02 -7.24 -12.58
C PHE A 91 13.47 -7.83 -13.93
N SER A 92 13.32 -7.08 -15.03
CA SER A 92 13.65 -7.54 -16.37
C SER A 92 15.14 -7.85 -16.58
N MET A 93 16.01 -7.15 -15.84
CA MET A 93 17.46 -7.29 -15.94
C MET A 93 18.04 -8.35 -14.99
N LEU A 94 17.22 -9.06 -14.22
CA LEU A 94 17.72 -10.08 -13.29
C LEU A 94 18.09 -11.37 -14.01
N THR A 95 19.32 -11.83 -13.76
CA THR A 95 19.75 -13.18 -14.10
C THR A 95 19.30 -14.18 -13.02
N PRO A 96 19.13 -15.48 -13.35
CA PRO A 96 18.74 -16.50 -12.37
C PRO A 96 19.64 -16.57 -11.13
N GLU A 97 20.90 -16.16 -11.24
CA GLU A 97 21.89 -16.15 -10.15
C GLU A 97 21.64 -15.04 -9.11
N ASN A 98 21.04 -13.92 -9.54
CA ASN A 98 20.78 -12.75 -8.69
C ASN A 98 19.28 -12.58 -8.36
N LEU A 99 18.47 -13.57 -8.72
CA LEU A 99 17.03 -13.55 -8.52
C LEU A 99 16.71 -13.88 -7.04
N PRO A 100 15.93 -13.05 -6.32
CA PRO A 100 15.48 -13.44 -4.99
C PRO A 100 14.61 -14.70 -5.11
N ARG A 101 14.72 -15.63 -4.17
CA ARG A 101 13.87 -16.84 -4.19
C ARG A 101 12.41 -16.51 -3.91
N ARG A 102 12.18 -15.46 -3.12
CA ARG A 102 10.84 -15.03 -2.69
C ARG A 102 10.77 -13.51 -2.64
N LEU A 103 9.71 -13.00 -3.24
CA LEU A 103 9.36 -11.60 -3.27
C LEU A 103 7.94 -11.43 -2.71
N GLU A 104 7.76 -10.50 -1.77
CA GLU A 104 6.45 -10.15 -1.21
C GLU A 104 6.15 -8.69 -1.49
N LEU A 105 5.10 -8.42 -2.26
CA LEU A 105 4.71 -7.07 -2.63
C LEU A 105 3.30 -6.82 -2.14
N ASN A 106 3.14 -5.81 -1.29
CA ASN A 106 1.83 -5.40 -0.81
C ASN A 106 1.49 -4.03 -1.38
N THR A 107 0.29 -3.92 -1.95
CA THR A 107 -0.22 -2.66 -2.51
C THR A 107 -1.57 -2.35 -1.89
N VAL A 108 -1.66 -1.20 -1.22
CA VAL A 108 -2.84 -0.75 -0.50
C VAL A 108 -3.19 0.66 -0.97
N PHE A 109 -4.40 0.86 -1.49
CA PHE A 109 -4.86 2.14 -2.04
C PHE A 109 -3.89 2.76 -3.07
N GLY A 110 -3.51 2.04 -4.13
CA GLY A 110 -2.51 2.53 -5.07
C GLY A 110 -2.38 1.65 -6.31
N SER A 111 -1.20 1.68 -6.94
CA SER A 111 -0.90 0.82 -8.09
C SER A 111 0.51 0.26 -8.08
N SER A 112 0.66 -1.03 -8.38
CA SER A 112 1.98 -1.65 -8.60
C SER A 112 2.08 -2.25 -9.99
N LEU A 113 3.14 -1.92 -10.72
CA LEU A 113 3.51 -2.57 -11.97
C LEU A 113 4.76 -3.42 -11.76
N ILE A 114 4.66 -4.72 -11.99
CA ILE A 114 5.78 -5.64 -11.92
C ILE A 114 6.16 -6.08 -13.33
N LYS A 115 7.41 -5.83 -13.73
CA LYS A 115 7.97 -6.30 -14.99
C LYS A 115 8.94 -7.44 -14.71
N ILE A 116 8.78 -8.55 -15.42
CA ILE A 116 9.59 -9.76 -15.26
C ILE A 116 10.10 -10.18 -16.63
N ASN A 117 11.35 -10.66 -16.70
CA ASN A 117 11.85 -11.27 -17.93
C ASN A 117 11.04 -12.54 -18.25
N LYS A 118 10.61 -12.69 -19.50
CA LYS A 118 9.80 -13.84 -19.95
C LYS A 118 10.49 -15.19 -19.74
N ASN A 119 11.82 -15.22 -19.73
CA ASN A 119 12.63 -16.43 -19.55
C ASN A 119 12.83 -16.82 -18.08
N THR A 120 12.34 -16.01 -17.14
CA THR A 120 12.47 -16.28 -15.71
C THR A 120 11.39 -17.26 -15.23
N PRO A 121 11.77 -18.41 -14.62
CA PRO A 121 10.80 -19.32 -14.04
C PRO A 121 10.17 -18.68 -12.80
N VAL A 122 8.84 -18.49 -12.82
CA VAL A 122 8.13 -17.74 -11.77
C VAL A 122 6.80 -18.38 -11.39
N GLN A 123 6.50 -18.36 -10.10
CA GLN A 123 5.18 -18.62 -9.54
C GLN A 123 4.68 -17.34 -8.88
N ILE A 124 3.48 -16.89 -9.25
CA ILE A 124 2.84 -15.69 -8.71
C ILE A 124 1.60 -16.13 -7.93
N LYS A 125 1.61 -15.89 -6.62
CA LYS A 125 0.47 -16.07 -5.71
C LYS A 125 -0.09 -14.70 -5.41
N ALA A 126 -1.32 -14.44 -5.82
CA ALA A 126 -1.92 -13.14 -5.67
C ALA A 126 -3.19 -13.22 -4.84
N ASP A 127 -3.26 -12.44 -3.78
CA ASP A 127 -4.37 -12.37 -2.85
C ASP A 127 -4.95 -10.95 -2.91
N GLY A 128 -6.23 -10.84 -3.24
CA GLY A 128 -6.92 -9.58 -3.50
C GLY A 128 -8.13 -9.37 -2.59
N ALA A 129 -8.28 -8.16 -2.04
CA ALA A 129 -9.52 -7.73 -1.38
C ALA A 129 -9.95 -6.38 -1.95
N PHE A 130 -11.01 -6.37 -2.77
CA PHE A 130 -11.44 -5.20 -3.54
C PHE A 130 -10.31 -4.63 -4.41
N ALA A 131 -9.68 -5.50 -5.19
CA ALA A 131 -8.49 -5.17 -5.96
C ALA A 131 -8.72 -5.26 -7.48
N GLY A 132 -7.76 -4.80 -8.27
CA GLY A 132 -7.60 -5.16 -9.67
C GLY A 132 -6.26 -5.85 -9.85
N ILE A 133 -6.20 -7.18 -9.73
CA ILE A 133 -4.96 -7.91 -9.97
C ILE A 133 -4.98 -8.44 -11.39
N ILE A 134 -4.01 -8.06 -12.23
CA ILE A 134 -3.88 -8.52 -13.61
C ILE A 134 -2.60 -9.35 -13.72
N LEU A 135 -2.76 -10.65 -13.96
CA LEU A 135 -1.65 -11.60 -14.13
C LEU A 135 -1.19 -11.67 -15.59
N PRO A 136 0.01 -12.22 -15.86
CA PRO A 136 0.60 -12.19 -17.21
C PRO A 136 -0.17 -12.96 -18.28
N ASN A 137 -1.02 -13.92 -17.87
CA ASN A 137 -1.89 -14.68 -18.75
C ASN A 137 -3.23 -13.96 -19.05
N GLY A 138 -3.39 -12.72 -18.58
CA GLY A 138 -4.63 -11.95 -18.70
C GLY A 138 -5.69 -12.31 -17.64
N ASN A 139 -5.40 -13.24 -16.72
CA ASN A 139 -6.33 -13.51 -15.62
C ASN A 139 -6.43 -12.28 -14.72
N THR A 140 -7.66 -11.90 -14.40
CA THR A 140 -7.94 -10.81 -13.48
C THR A 140 -8.60 -11.34 -12.21
N SER A 141 -8.15 -10.86 -11.04
CA SER A 141 -8.80 -11.14 -9.76
C SER A 141 -9.16 -9.84 -9.05
N SER A 142 -10.42 -9.74 -8.62
CA SER A 142 -10.89 -8.60 -7.82
C SER A 142 -11.15 -8.92 -6.35
N PHE A 143 -11.30 -10.20 -6.04
CA PHE A 143 -11.48 -10.68 -4.67
C PHE A 143 -11.03 -12.15 -4.58
N GLY A 144 -10.32 -12.51 -3.51
CA GLY A 144 -9.79 -13.85 -3.28
C GLY A 144 -8.43 -14.08 -3.93
N ASN A 145 -8.12 -15.34 -4.20
CA ASN A 145 -6.76 -15.77 -4.52
C ASN A 145 -6.65 -16.17 -5.99
N ALA A 146 -5.53 -15.82 -6.62
CA ALA A 146 -5.18 -16.21 -7.97
C ALA A 146 -3.75 -16.77 -8.00
N LEU A 147 -3.54 -17.79 -8.82
CA LEU A 147 -2.24 -18.43 -8.98
C LEU A 147 -1.86 -18.40 -10.46
N TYR A 148 -0.65 -17.94 -10.74
CA TYR A 148 0.01 -18.13 -12.03
C TYR A 148 1.32 -18.89 -11.79
N GLN A 149 1.66 -19.80 -12.69
CA GLN A 149 2.91 -20.55 -12.64
C GLN A 149 3.43 -20.73 -14.06
N SER A 150 4.70 -20.40 -14.28
CA SER A 150 5.38 -20.67 -15.56
C SER A 150 5.63 -22.18 -15.74
N PRO A 151 5.68 -22.67 -17.00
CA PRO A 151 5.95 -24.09 -17.27
C PRO A 151 7.24 -24.60 -16.63
N ASP A 152 8.30 -23.79 -16.67
CA ASP A 152 9.64 -24.17 -16.20
C ASP A 152 9.87 -23.91 -14.71
N TYR A 153 8.82 -23.60 -13.95
CA TYR A 153 8.95 -23.28 -12.53
C TYR A 153 9.29 -24.53 -11.70
N SER A 154 10.39 -24.45 -10.95
CA SER A 154 10.74 -25.37 -9.87
C SER A 154 10.87 -24.59 -8.56
N PRO A 155 10.37 -25.10 -7.41
CA PRO A 155 10.54 -24.44 -6.11
C PRO A 155 12.00 -24.18 -5.69
N GLU A 156 12.96 -24.91 -6.26
CA GLU A 156 14.37 -24.80 -5.90
C GLU A 156 15.11 -23.69 -6.67
N THR A 157 14.66 -23.38 -7.89
CA THR A 157 15.34 -22.46 -8.82
C THR A 157 14.47 -21.32 -9.32
N GLY A 158 13.15 -21.42 -9.15
CA GLY A 158 12.17 -20.44 -9.60
C GLY A 158 11.87 -19.38 -8.54
N LEU A 159 11.51 -18.19 -9.00
CA LEU A 159 11.09 -17.08 -8.16
C LEU A 159 9.64 -17.27 -7.72
N THR A 160 9.38 -17.16 -6.43
CA THR A 160 8.02 -17.05 -5.90
C THR A 160 7.69 -15.59 -5.62
N ILE A 161 6.68 -15.05 -6.28
CA ILE A 161 6.14 -13.72 -6.00
C ILE A 161 4.82 -13.88 -5.27
N LYS A 162 4.70 -13.23 -4.11
CA LYS A 162 3.44 -13.06 -3.38
C LYS A 162 2.97 -11.62 -3.54
N LEU A 163 1.74 -11.46 -3.99
CA LEU A 163 1.10 -10.18 -4.20
C LEU A 163 -0.08 -10.07 -3.25
N SER A 164 -0.09 -9.08 -2.36
CA SER A 164 -1.29 -8.75 -1.59
C SER A 164 -1.81 -7.40 -2.04
N THR A 165 -3.02 -7.34 -2.59
CA THR A 165 -3.59 -6.10 -3.13
C THR A 165 -4.92 -5.78 -2.47
N VAL A 166 -5.05 -4.58 -1.91
CA VAL A 166 -6.23 -4.15 -1.18
C VAL A 166 -6.65 -2.74 -1.62
N PHE A 167 -7.88 -2.59 -2.13
CA PHE A 167 -8.37 -1.32 -2.69
C PHE A 167 -7.40 -0.68 -3.70
N ALA A 168 -6.73 -1.50 -4.52
CA ALA A 168 -5.61 -1.10 -5.37
C ALA A 168 -5.54 -1.93 -6.66
N GLU A 169 -4.70 -1.51 -7.61
CA GLU A 169 -4.37 -2.30 -8.81
C GLU A 169 -2.95 -2.87 -8.70
N THR A 170 -2.78 -4.14 -9.08
CA THR A 170 -1.45 -4.74 -9.28
C THR A 170 -1.41 -5.43 -10.63
N ARG A 171 -0.46 -5.04 -11.48
CA ARG A 171 -0.30 -5.60 -12.82
C ARG A 171 1.06 -6.26 -12.96
N VAL A 172 1.07 -7.48 -13.45
CA VAL A 172 2.31 -8.19 -13.81
C VAL A 172 2.39 -8.34 -15.31
N VAL A 173 3.52 -7.94 -15.89
CA VAL A 173 3.80 -8.06 -17.32
C VAL A 173 5.11 -8.78 -17.56
N PHE A 174 5.13 -9.64 -18.58
CA PHE A 174 6.40 -10.16 -19.12
C PHE A 174 6.96 -9.19 -20.13
N VAL A 175 8.27 -8.95 -20.03
CA VAL A 175 9.06 -8.18 -20.99
C VAL A 175 10.14 -9.07 -21.60
N GLU A 176 10.58 -8.71 -22.80
CA GLU A 176 11.61 -9.43 -23.57
C GLU A 176 13.02 -9.21 -23.00
#